data_AF-A0A535LNL7-F1
#
_entry.id   AF-A0A535LNL7-F1
#
_cell.length_a   1.000
_cell.length_b   1.000
_cell.length_c   1.000
_cell.angle_alpha   90.00
_cell.angle_beta   90.00
_cell.angle_gamma   90.00
#
_symmetry.space_group_name_H-M   'P 1'
#
loop_
_entity.id
_entity.type
_entity.pdbx_description
1 polymer ?
#
loop_
_entity_poly.entity_id
_entity_poly.type
_entity_poly.pdbx_seq_one_letter_code
_entity_poly.pdbx_strand_id
1 'polypeptide(L)'
;MGVIARYRDYLPIGPSTPEVDLQEGSTPLVPSRNIGRALGLSRLFFKYEGLNPTGSFKDRGMVVAVARALEAGSRVLVCASTGNTSASMAAYAARTGVRAIVVVPSGEIAMNKLSQALMYGAKVVALKGTFDTALDAVRDLAKRYPVAL
;
A
#
# COMPACT_ATOMS: atom_id res chain seq x y z
N MET A 1 -7.16 -13.81 9.04
CA MET A 1 -6.26 -13.13 9.99
C MET A 1 -5.17 -12.46 9.18
N GLY A 2 -5.14 -11.12 9.18
CA GLY A 2 -4.14 -10.30 8.50
C GLY A 2 -2.75 -10.32 9.14
N VAL A 3 -1.86 -9.48 8.62
CA VAL A 3 -0.44 -9.40 9.01
C VAL A 3 -0.29 -8.89 10.44
N ILE A 4 -1.03 -7.84 10.83
CA ILE A 4 -0.94 -7.25 12.18
C ILE A 4 -1.26 -8.29 13.24
N ALA A 5 -2.45 -8.89 13.18
CA ALA A 5 -2.88 -9.88 14.17
C ALA A 5 -1.96 -11.11 14.24
N ARG A 6 -1.36 -11.52 13.11
CA ARG A 6 -0.48 -12.70 13.07
C ARG A 6 0.93 -12.44 13.58
N TYR A 7 1.47 -11.26 13.36
CA TYR A 7 2.89 -10.95 13.60
C TYR A 7 3.10 -9.78 14.55
N ARG A 8 2.10 -9.47 15.39
CA ARG A 8 2.06 -8.29 16.28
C ARG A 8 3.36 -8.05 17.04
N ASP A 9 3.92 -9.10 17.63
CA ASP A 9 5.12 -9.04 18.48
C ASP A 9 6.40 -8.67 17.71
N TYR A 10 6.39 -8.74 16.38
CA TYR A 10 7.51 -8.42 15.51
C TYR A 10 7.35 -7.08 14.77
N LEU A 11 6.24 -6.38 14.99
CA LEU A 11 5.90 -5.15 14.28
C LEU A 11 6.07 -3.93 15.20
N PRO A 12 6.38 -2.74 14.64
CA PRO A 12 6.57 -1.52 15.43
C PRO A 12 5.22 -0.89 15.88
N ILE A 13 4.35 -1.69 16.49
CA ILE A 13 2.98 -1.32 16.88
C ILE A 13 2.76 -1.53 18.38
N GLY A 14 1.97 -0.66 19.00
CA GLY A 14 1.69 -0.65 20.43
C GLY A 14 0.27 -1.13 20.78
N PRO A 15 -0.09 -1.21 22.07
CA PRO A 15 -1.45 -1.55 22.51
C PRO A 15 -2.54 -0.61 21.98
N SER A 16 -2.18 0.66 21.72
CA SER A 16 -3.06 1.69 21.14
C SER A 16 -3.21 1.60 19.62
N THR A 17 -2.38 0.80 18.94
CA THR A 17 -2.43 0.73 17.48
C THR A 17 -3.70 0.00 17.05
N PRO A 18 -4.53 0.63 16.18
CA PRO A 18 -5.78 0.02 15.74
C PRO A 18 -5.52 -1.25 14.93
N GLU A 19 -6.40 -2.23 15.10
CA GLU A 19 -6.43 -3.45 14.29
C GLU A 19 -7.02 -3.13 12.91
N VAL A 20 -6.14 -3.00 11.92
CA VAL A 20 -6.50 -2.84 10.51
C VAL A 20 -6.31 -4.18 9.81
N ASP A 21 -7.30 -4.61 9.03
CA ASP A 21 -7.27 -5.91 8.35
C ASP A 21 -8.07 -5.86 7.03
N LEU A 22 -7.45 -6.35 5.95
CA LEU A 22 -8.11 -6.73 4.69
C LEU A 22 -7.92 -8.22 4.37
N GLN A 23 -7.40 -8.99 5.34
CA GLN A 23 -6.99 -10.38 5.24
C GLN A 23 -5.74 -10.58 4.36
N GLU A 24 -4.86 -9.58 4.36
CA GLU A 24 -3.58 -9.63 3.68
C GLU A 24 -2.59 -10.58 4.34
N GLY A 25 -1.58 -10.98 3.58
CA GLY A 25 -0.60 -11.97 4.01
C GLY A 25 -1.09 -13.40 3.80
N SER A 26 -0.38 -14.35 4.43
CA SER A 26 -0.65 -15.80 4.30
C SER A 26 -0.85 -16.34 2.87
N THR A 27 -0.26 -15.65 1.89
CA THR A 27 -0.31 -16.03 0.48
C THR A 27 0.37 -17.39 0.22
N PRO A 28 -0.03 -18.12 -0.84
CA PRO A 28 0.54 -19.44 -1.13
C PRO A 28 2.06 -19.42 -1.38
N LEU A 29 2.73 -20.49 -0.95
CA LEU A 29 4.08 -20.84 -1.37
C LEU A 29 3.97 -22.02 -2.35
N VAL A 30 4.02 -21.73 -3.64
CA VAL A 30 3.68 -22.68 -4.70
C VAL A 30 4.95 -23.43 -5.15
N PRO A 31 5.00 -24.76 -5.05
CA PRO A 31 6.15 -25.53 -5.54
C PRO A 31 6.22 -25.48 -7.07
N SER A 32 7.43 -25.28 -7.59
CA SER A 32 7.69 -25.31 -9.03
C SER A 32 7.62 -26.73 -9.58
N ARG A 33 6.77 -26.95 -10.60
CA ARG A 33 6.63 -28.26 -11.26
C ARG A 33 7.62 -28.45 -12.40
N ASN A 34 7.74 -27.46 -13.28
CA ASN A 34 8.50 -27.57 -14.53
C ASN A 34 9.77 -26.72 -14.52
N ILE A 35 9.67 -25.45 -14.07
CA ILE A 35 10.79 -24.49 -14.11
C ILE A 35 11.95 -24.97 -13.23
N GLY A 36 11.67 -25.49 -12.03
CA GLY A 36 12.70 -26.01 -11.13
C GLY A 36 13.50 -27.13 -11.80
N ARG A 37 12.81 -28.10 -12.42
CA ARG A 37 13.46 -29.19 -13.16
C ARG A 37 14.30 -28.69 -14.33
N ALA A 38 13.77 -27.76 -15.13
CA ALA A 38 14.51 -27.21 -16.28
C ALA A 38 15.79 -26.48 -15.88
N LEU A 39 15.85 -25.95 -14.65
CA LEU A 39 17.02 -25.24 -14.11
C LEU A 39 17.92 -26.13 -13.23
N GLY A 40 17.64 -27.43 -13.10
CA GLY A 40 18.38 -28.32 -12.19
C GLY A 40 18.15 -28.03 -10.70
N LEU A 41 17.08 -27.31 -10.34
CA LEU A 41 16.75 -26.92 -8.98
C LEU A 41 15.70 -27.87 -8.37
N SER A 42 16.08 -28.59 -7.31
CA SER A 42 15.20 -29.53 -6.59
C SER A 42 14.20 -28.84 -5.64
N ARG A 43 14.44 -27.57 -5.27
CA ARG A 43 13.66 -26.82 -4.27
C ARG A 43 13.34 -25.40 -4.71
N LEU A 44 12.67 -25.26 -5.85
CA LEU A 44 12.17 -23.96 -6.33
C LEU A 44 10.70 -23.77 -5.92
N PHE A 45 10.39 -22.63 -5.30
CA PHE A 45 9.04 -22.24 -4.89
C PHE A 45 8.75 -20.79 -5.31
N PHE A 46 7.47 -20.50 -5.53
CA PHE A 46 6.97 -19.15 -5.85
C PHE A 46 6.08 -18.65 -4.72
N LYS A 47 6.47 -17.54 -4.10
CA LYS A 47 5.63 -16.86 -3.11
C LYS A 47 4.62 -15.98 -3.83
N TYR A 48 3.36 -16.42 -3.88
CA TYR A 48 2.36 -15.79 -4.77
C TYR A 48 1.65 -14.60 -4.11
N GLU A 49 2.35 -13.46 -4.09
CA GLU A 49 1.88 -12.20 -3.49
C GLU A 49 0.72 -11.52 -4.24
N GLY A 50 0.36 -12.01 -5.43
CA GLY A 50 -0.77 -11.51 -6.22
C GLY A 50 -2.14 -11.86 -5.63
N LEU A 51 -2.20 -12.72 -4.61
CA LEU A 51 -3.44 -13.07 -3.92
C LEU A 51 -3.68 -12.25 -2.64
N ASN A 52 -2.87 -11.21 -2.39
CA ASN A 52 -3.24 -10.21 -1.40
C ASN A 52 -4.46 -9.40 -1.89
N PRO A 53 -5.19 -8.72 -1.00
CA PRO A 53 -6.47 -8.06 -1.29
C PRO A 53 -6.46 -7.08 -2.47
N THR A 54 -5.36 -6.35 -2.67
CA THR A 54 -5.21 -5.41 -3.80
C THR A 54 -4.41 -5.98 -4.97
N GLY A 55 -4.05 -7.26 -4.91
CA GLY A 55 -3.30 -7.95 -5.96
C GLY A 55 -1.78 -7.75 -5.87
N SER A 56 -1.24 -7.27 -4.75
CA SER A 56 0.19 -7.05 -4.62
C SER A 56 0.74 -7.19 -3.19
N PHE A 57 2.05 -7.41 -3.07
CA PHE A 57 2.73 -7.46 -1.78
C PHE A 57 2.69 -6.15 -0.99
N LYS A 58 2.31 -5.02 -1.62
CA LYS A 58 2.26 -3.71 -0.95
C LYS A 58 1.31 -3.71 0.24
N ASP A 59 0.28 -4.56 0.21
CA ASP A 59 -0.70 -4.70 1.28
C ASP A 59 -0.05 -5.03 2.63
N ARG A 60 1.02 -5.84 2.64
CA ARG A 60 1.73 -6.23 3.86
C ARG A 60 2.34 -5.06 4.61
N GLY A 61 2.90 -4.11 3.86
CA GLY A 61 3.48 -2.90 4.44
C GLY A 61 2.42 -1.84 4.72
N MET A 62 1.45 -1.73 3.80
CA MET A 62 0.42 -0.70 3.87
C MET A 62 -0.47 -0.86 5.10
N VAL A 63 -0.85 -2.08 5.48
CA VAL A 63 -1.65 -2.31 6.70
C VAL A 63 -0.96 -1.74 7.94
N VAL A 64 0.36 -1.93 8.07
CA VAL A 64 1.15 -1.43 9.20
C VAL A 64 1.31 0.08 9.13
N ALA A 65 1.59 0.63 7.94
CA ALA A 65 1.73 2.07 7.73
C ALA A 65 0.42 2.82 8.06
N VAL A 66 -0.72 2.31 7.60
CA VAL A 66 -2.03 2.89 7.89
C VAL A 66 -2.38 2.77 9.36
N ALA A 67 -2.15 1.61 9.99
CA ALA A 67 -2.40 1.46 11.41
C ALA A 67 -1.58 2.46 12.26
N ARG A 68 -0.31 2.68 11.91
CA ARG A 68 0.56 3.68 12.54
C ARG A 68 0.10 5.12 12.27
N ALA A 69 -0.32 5.42 11.06
CA ALA A 69 -0.86 6.74 10.72
C ALA A 69 -2.13 7.05 11.52
N LEU A 70 -3.02 6.08 11.69
CA LEU A 70 -4.23 6.23 12.49
C LEU A 70 -3.91 6.39 13.98
N GLU A 71 -2.96 5.62 14.51
CA GLU A 71 -2.45 5.78 15.87
C GLU A 71 -1.89 7.19 16.10
N ALA A 72 -1.20 7.76 15.11
CA ALA A 72 -0.69 9.13 15.14
C ALA A 72 -1.78 10.21 14.89
N GLY A 73 -3.04 9.82 14.69
CA GLY A 73 -4.16 10.74 14.50
C GLY A 73 -4.32 11.27 13.07
N SER A 74 -3.62 10.72 12.08
CA SER A 74 -3.76 11.13 10.68
C SER A 74 -5.16 10.84 10.14
N ARG A 75 -5.69 11.79 9.35
CA ARG A 75 -7.02 11.67 8.70
C ARG A 75 -6.94 11.63 7.17
N VAL A 76 -5.73 11.77 6.64
CA VAL A 76 -5.43 11.76 5.22
C VAL A 76 -4.13 10.99 5.00
N LEU A 77 -4.15 10.07 4.04
CA LEU A 77 -3.02 9.33 3.54
C LEU A 77 -2.67 9.84 2.15
N VAL A 78 -1.39 10.05 1.89
CA VAL A 78 -0.94 10.60 0.61
C VAL A 78 0.20 9.78 0.05
N CYS A 79 0.16 9.47 -1.25
CA CYS A 79 1.30 8.87 -1.92
C CYS A 79 1.57 9.56 -3.26
N ALA A 80 2.85 9.69 -3.59
CA ALA A 80 3.31 10.00 -4.94
C ALA A 80 3.56 8.67 -5.67
N SER A 81 2.53 7.98 -6.16
CA SER A 81 2.71 6.74 -6.92
C SER A 81 1.46 6.46 -7.75
N THR A 82 1.63 6.01 -9.00
CA THR A 82 0.52 5.70 -9.90
C THR A 82 0.14 4.22 -9.92
N GLY A 83 0.79 3.34 -9.15
CA GLY A 83 0.62 1.88 -9.24
C GLY A 83 0.17 1.20 -7.94
N ASN A 84 0.65 -0.02 -7.71
CA ASN A 84 0.23 -0.88 -6.59
C ASN A 84 0.26 -0.20 -5.20
N THR A 85 1.18 0.73 -4.97
CA THR A 85 1.24 1.47 -3.70
C THR A 85 0.01 2.35 -3.50
N SER A 86 -0.44 3.08 -4.52
CA SER A 86 -1.63 3.92 -4.41
C SER A 86 -2.91 3.12 -4.35
N ALA A 87 -2.98 2.00 -5.09
CA ALA A 87 -4.08 1.05 -4.98
C ALA A 87 -4.21 0.48 -3.56
N SER A 88 -3.10 0.00 -3.00
CA SER A 88 -3.04 -0.51 -1.63
C SER A 88 -3.44 0.57 -0.61
N MET A 89 -2.80 1.76 -0.66
CA MET A 89 -3.11 2.87 0.24
C MET A 89 -4.57 3.27 0.18
N ALA A 90 -5.15 3.39 -1.02
CA ALA A 90 -6.54 3.74 -1.20
C ALA A 90 -7.49 2.67 -0.63
N ALA A 91 -7.18 1.38 -0.80
CA ALA A 91 -7.98 0.28 -0.23
C ALA A 91 -8.00 0.35 1.30
N TYR A 92 -6.84 0.53 1.93
CA TYR A 92 -6.77 0.65 3.39
C TYR A 92 -7.39 1.95 3.90
N ALA A 93 -7.24 3.06 3.16
CA ALA A 93 -7.92 4.31 3.49
C ALA A 93 -9.44 4.15 3.50
N ALA A 94 -9.99 3.50 2.46
CA ALA A 94 -11.41 3.19 2.36
C ALA A 94 -11.87 2.26 3.51
N ARG A 95 -11.05 1.25 3.85
CA ARG A 95 -11.33 0.33 4.96
C ARG A 95 -11.40 1.04 6.31
N THR A 96 -10.59 2.06 6.54
CA THR A 96 -10.45 2.73 7.84
C THR A 96 -11.15 4.10 7.90
N GLY A 97 -11.87 4.49 6.84
CA GLY A 97 -12.64 5.74 6.78
C GLY A 97 -11.79 7.02 6.72
N VAL A 98 -10.52 6.94 6.29
CA VAL A 98 -9.67 8.12 6.08
C VAL A 98 -9.58 8.46 4.60
N ARG A 99 -9.15 9.69 4.29
CA ARG A 99 -9.03 10.15 2.91
C ARG A 99 -7.73 9.64 2.29
N ALA A 100 -7.77 9.21 1.03
CA ALA A 100 -6.59 8.90 0.22
C ALA A 100 -6.39 9.97 -0.86
N ILE A 101 -5.16 10.48 -0.98
CA ILE A 101 -4.78 11.39 -2.05
C ILE A 101 -3.58 10.82 -2.80
N VAL A 102 -3.68 10.76 -4.12
CA VAL A 102 -2.60 10.31 -5.00
C VAL A 102 -2.08 11.51 -5.75
N VAL A 103 -0.81 11.83 -5.56
CA VAL A 103 -0.17 12.96 -6.22
C VAL A 103 0.63 12.45 -7.41
N VAL A 104 0.43 13.06 -8.57
CA VAL A 104 1.04 12.64 -9.84
C VAL A 104 1.59 13.84 -10.60
N PRO A 105 2.72 13.70 -11.33
CA PRO A 105 3.18 14.72 -12.26
C PRO A 105 2.16 14.99 -13.38
N SER A 106 1.98 16.25 -13.76
CA SER A 106 1.14 16.63 -14.89
C SER A 106 1.67 16.02 -16.19
N GLY A 107 0.84 15.27 -16.92
CA GLY A 107 1.21 14.61 -18.16
C GLY A 107 1.57 13.13 -18.03
N GLU A 108 1.80 12.62 -16.83
CA GLU A 108 2.12 11.20 -16.57
C GLU A 108 0.93 10.41 -15.97
N ILE A 109 -0.29 10.73 -16.42
CA ILE A 109 -1.50 10.10 -15.90
C ILE A 109 -1.86 8.86 -16.74
N ALA A 110 -1.26 7.73 -16.38
CA ALA A 110 -1.69 6.44 -16.91
C ALA A 110 -2.96 5.97 -16.17
N MET A 111 -4.14 6.31 -16.71
CA MET A 111 -5.43 6.02 -16.08
C MET A 111 -5.65 4.54 -15.76
N ASN A 112 -5.12 3.64 -16.58
CA ASN A 112 -5.16 2.19 -16.31
C ASN A 112 -4.45 1.82 -15.01
N LYS A 113 -3.33 2.48 -14.68
CA LYS A 113 -2.58 2.23 -13.44
C LYS A 113 -3.30 2.80 -12.20
N LEU A 114 -4.01 3.92 -12.36
CA LEU A 114 -4.75 4.58 -11.29
C LEU A 114 -6.17 4.02 -11.06
N SER A 115 -6.67 3.21 -11.97
CA SER A 115 -8.05 2.69 -11.96
C SER A 115 -8.46 2.12 -10.60
N GLN A 116 -7.64 1.25 -10.02
CA GLN A 116 -7.93 0.62 -8.73
C GLN A 116 -7.93 1.63 -7.57
N ALA A 117 -7.00 2.58 -7.54
CA ALA A 117 -6.97 3.63 -6.52
C ALA A 117 -8.21 4.54 -6.59
N LEU A 118 -8.64 4.89 -7.81
CA LEU A 118 -9.86 5.67 -8.06
C LEU A 118 -11.12 4.89 -7.64
N MET A 119 -11.18 3.59 -7.92
CA MET A 119 -12.30 2.73 -7.50
C MET A 119 -12.42 2.63 -5.98
N TYR A 120 -11.30 2.66 -5.24
CA TYR A 120 -11.31 2.76 -3.77
C TYR A 120 -11.56 4.19 -3.25
N GLY A 121 -11.82 5.16 -4.13
CA GLY A 121 -12.22 6.53 -3.75
C GLY A 121 -11.07 7.51 -3.53
N ALA A 122 -9.84 7.17 -3.95
CA ALA A 122 -8.73 8.11 -3.87
C ALA A 122 -8.95 9.35 -4.74
N LYS A 123 -8.49 10.50 -4.25
CA LYS A 123 -8.47 11.75 -5.03
C LYS A 123 -7.12 11.90 -5.70
N VAL A 124 -7.11 12.08 -7.02
CA VAL A 124 -5.87 12.29 -7.77
C VAL A 124 -5.62 13.78 -7.92
N VAL A 125 -4.44 14.23 -7.50
CA VAL A 125 -3.98 15.61 -7.66
C VAL A 125 -2.81 15.62 -8.64
N ALA A 126 -3.01 16.23 -9.79
CA ALA A 126 -1.95 16.43 -10.77
C ALA A 126 -1.20 17.73 -10.46
N LEU A 127 0.12 17.64 -10.24
CA LEU A 127 0.98 18.79 -10.00
C LEU A 127 1.83 19.09 -11.23
N LYS A 128 1.96 20.37 -11.58
CA LYS A 128 2.93 20.82 -12.58
C LYS A 128 4.34 20.68 -12.00
N GLY A 129 5.16 19.80 -12.56
CA GLY A 129 6.52 19.55 -12.08
C GLY A 129 6.91 18.08 -12.18
N THR A 130 8.04 17.71 -11.58
CA THR A 130 8.54 16.33 -11.54
C THR A 130 7.95 15.55 -10.35
N PHE A 131 8.26 14.25 -10.29
CA PHE A 131 7.95 13.41 -9.13
C PHE A 131 8.49 14.01 -7.82
N ASP A 132 9.72 14.54 -7.84
CA ASP A 132 10.34 15.13 -6.64
C ASP A 132 9.58 16.37 -6.17
N THR A 133 9.14 17.23 -7.11
CA THR A 133 8.28 18.37 -6.79
C THR A 133 6.98 17.93 -6.11
N ALA A 134 6.39 16.84 -6.59
CA ALA A 134 5.21 16.26 -5.98
C ALA A 134 5.48 15.71 -4.57
N LEU A 135 6.58 14.98 -4.39
CA LEU A 135 6.97 14.43 -3.09
C LEU A 135 7.24 15.53 -2.06
N ASP A 136 7.94 16.60 -2.45
CA ASP A 136 8.23 17.73 -1.57
C ASP A 136 6.96 18.48 -1.16
N ALA A 137 6.02 18.69 -2.09
CA ALA A 137 4.72 19.28 -1.77
C ALA A 137 3.95 18.45 -0.74
N VAL A 138 3.97 17.11 -0.85
CA VAL A 138 3.31 16.22 0.13
C VAL A 138 4.02 16.28 1.49
N ARG A 139 5.36 16.29 1.51
CA ARG A 139 6.13 16.43 2.76
C ARG A 139 5.81 17.74 3.48
N ASP A 140 5.68 18.83 2.74
CA ASP A 140 5.31 20.13 3.31
C ASP A 140 3.88 20.16 3.84
N LEU A 141 2.95 19.46 3.18
CA LEU A 141 1.58 19.23 3.69
C LEU A 141 1.60 18.46 5.02
N ALA A 142 2.42 17.41 5.13
CA ALA A 142 2.56 16.60 6.35
C ALA A 142 3.14 17.39 7.54
N LYS A 143 3.91 18.46 7.29
CA LYS A 143 4.39 19.36 8.36
C LYS A 143 3.29 20.28 8.93
N ARG A 144 2.24 20.55 8.16
CA ARG A 144 1.23 21.59 8.47
C ARG A 144 -0.15 21.03 8.81
N TYR A 145 -0.43 19.79 8.42
CA TYR A 145 -1.73 19.14 8.56
C TYR A 145 -1.57 17.69 9.04
N PRO A 146 -2.60 17.06 9.65
CA PRO A 146 -2.55 15.67 10.11
C PRO A 146 -2.63 14.67 8.93
N VAL A 147 -1.55 14.65 8.15
CA VAL A 147 -1.37 13.91 6.90
C VAL A 147 -0.19 12.96 7.06
N ALA A 148 -0.38 11.68 6.71
CA ALA A 148 0.70 10.69 6.64
C ALA A 148 1.07 10.39 5.18
N LEU A 149 2.36 10.08 4.97
CA LEU A 149 2.96 9.76 3.68
C LEU A 149 3.36 8.28 3.62
#